data_AF-A0A9E4QRX0-F1
#
_entry.id   AF-A0A9E4QRX0-F1
#
_cell.length_a   1.000
_cell.length_b   1.000
_cell.length_c   1.000
_cell.angle_alpha   90.00
_cell.angle_beta   90.00
_cell.angle_gamma   90.00
#
_symmetry.space_group_name_H-M   'P 1'
#
loop_
_entity.id
_entity.type
_entity.pdbx_description
1 polymer ?
#
loop_
_entity_poly.entity_id
_entity_poly.type
_entity_poly.pdbx_seq_one_letter_code
_entity_poly.pdbx_strand_id
1 'polypeptide(L)'
;MITFDQMLDSVERILEHLKSVVELESMIGHAKENLDDFSDMLEYAHQREFKNTEEALAYIDKILLPRLQGIIDALESGTTDPIRRLMAATEHTQRLLTNLELVTGESADDIAP
;
A
#
# COMPACT_ATOMS: atom_id res chain seq x y z
N MET A 1 10.21 -33.75 -5.86
CA MET A 1 8.78 -34.00 -6.06
C MET A 1 8.06 -33.37 -4.89
N ILE A 2 7.35 -32.28 -5.14
CA ILE A 2 6.57 -31.59 -4.10
C ILE A 2 5.33 -32.43 -3.78
N THR A 3 5.01 -32.58 -2.50
CA THR A 3 3.81 -33.29 -2.07
C THR A 3 2.59 -32.37 -2.10
N PHE A 4 1.40 -32.94 -2.19
CA PHE A 4 0.14 -32.19 -2.10
C PHE A 4 0.06 -31.33 -0.82
N ASP A 5 0.54 -31.87 0.31
CA ASP A 5 0.61 -31.14 1.58
C ASP A 5 1.50 -29.89 1.48
N GLN A 6 2.65 -29.97 0.79
CA GLN A 6 3.53 -28.81 0.59
C GLN A 6 2.91 -27.75 -0.33
N MET A 7 2.06 -28.15 -1.29
CA MET A 7 1.31 -27.22 -2.12
C MET A 7 0.21 -26.53 -1.31
N LEU A 8 -0.52 -27.29 -0.49
CA LEU A 8 -1.55 -26.75 0.38
C LEU A 8 -0.96 -25.73 1.37
N ASP A 9 0.15 -26.06 2.03
CA ASP A 9 0.88 -25.13 2.91
C ASP A 9 1.31 -23.85 2.19
N SER A 10 1.73 -23.97 0.92
CA SER A 10 2.15 -22.82 0.11
C SER A 10 0.96 -21.91 -0.23
N VAL A 11 -0.19 -22.49 -0.59
CA VAL A 11 -1.42 -21.75 -0.86
C VAL A 11 -1.94 -21.07 0.42
N GLU A 12 -1.90 -21.75 1.57
CA GLU A 12 -2.30 -21.17 2.85
C GLU A 12 -1.45 -19.96 3.23
N ARG A 13 -0.12 -20.03 3.00
CA ARG A 13 0.79 -18.90 3.24
C ARG A 13 0.51 -17.73 2.29
N ILE A 14 0.26 -18.00 1.00
CA ILE A 14 -0.13 -16.97 0.03
C ILE A 14 -1.43 -16.29 0.48
N LEU A 15 -2.43 -17.09 0.87
CA LEU A 15 -3.70 -16.58 1.36
C LEU A 15 -3.52 -15.68 2.59
N GLU A 16 -2.66 -16.08 3.53
CA GLU A 16 -2.35 -15.26 4.71
C GLU A 16 -1.74 -13.92 4.31
N HIS A 17 -0.82 -13.91 3.34
CA HIS A 17 -0.26 -12.66 2.83
C HIS A 17 -1.29 -11.80 2.10
N LEU A 18 -2.24 -12.39 1.37
CA LEU A 18 -3.29 -11.62 0.68
C LEU A 18 -4.26 -10.93 1.64
N LYS A 19 -4.35 -11.36 2.91
CA LYS A 19 -5.13 -10.62 3.93
C LYS A 19 -4.60 -9.20 4.16
N SER A 20 -3.31 -8.95 3.88
CA SER A 20 -2.75 -7.60 4.00
C SER A 20 -3.28 -6.63 2.93
N VAL A 21 -4.00 -7.10 1.89
CA VAL A 21 -4.72 -6.22 0.96
C VAL A 21 -5.78 -5.40 1.71
N VAL A 22 -6.53 -6.02 2.62
CA VAL A 22 -7.59 -5.33 3.39
C VAL A 22 -6.98 -4.28 4.32
N GLU A 23 -5.85 -4.62 4.96
CA GLU A 23 -5.08 -3.67 5.77
C GLU A 23 -4.61 -2.48 4.92
N LEU A 24 -4.08 -2.74 3.72
CA LEU A 24 -3.61 -1.72 2.79
C LEU A 24 -4.75 -0.80 2.31
N GLU A 25 -5.89 -1.37 1.92
CA GLU A 25 -7.08 -0.61 1.52
C GLU A 25 -7.55 0.32 2.63
N SER A 26 -7.59 -0.16 3.88
CA SER A 26 -7.97 0.66 5.04
C SER A 26 -6.98 1.82 5.26
N MET A 27 -5.67 1.57 5.16
CA MET A 27 -4.65 2.61 5.34
C MET A 27 -4.70 3.67 4.23
N ILE A 28 -4.91 3.24 2.98
CA ILE A 28 -5.10 4.16 1.86
C ILE A 28 -6.39 4.98 2.04
N GLY A 29 -7.47 4.36 2.51
CA GLY A 29 -8.73 5.03 2.84
C GLY A 29 -8.53 6.17 3.84
N HIS A 30 -7.88 5.88 4.97
CA HIS A 30 -7.58 6.90 5.98
C HIS A 30 -6.65 8.00 5.47
N ALA A 31 -5.65 7.65 4.66
CA ALA A 31 -4.77 8.65 4.06
C ALA A 31 -5.53 9.58 3.11
N LYS A 32 -6.47 9.05 2.33
CA LYS A 32 -7.35 9.84 1.48
C LYS A 32 -8.20 10.80 2.29
N GLU A 33 -8.85 10.33 3.35
CA GLU A 33 -9.64 11.20 4.26
C GLU A 33 -8.78 12.34 4.82
N ASN A 34 -7.56 12.03 5.27
CA ASN A 34 -6.64 13.05 5.78
C ASN A 34 -6.18 14.05 4.71
N LEU A 35 -6.05 13.62 3.45
CA LEU A 35 -5.72 14.50 2.33
C LEU A 35 -6.91 15.39 1.95
N ASP A 36 -8.13 14.88 2.01
CA ASP A 36 -9.35 15.67 1.81
C ASP A 36 -9.45 16.77 2.90
N ASP A 37 -9.25 16.41 4.17
CA ASP A 37 -9.16 17.38 5.28
C ASP A 37 -8.04 18.43 5.06
N PHE A 38 -6.89 18.00 4.54
CA PHE A 38 -5.78 18.89 4.25
C PHE A 38 -6.11 19.85 3.09
N SER A 39 -6.85 19.37 2.08
CA SER A 39 -7.36 20.21 0.99
C SER A 39 -8.30 21.29 1.52
N ASP A 40 -9.21 20.95 2.43
CA ASP A 40 -10.10 21.92 3.08
C ASP A 40 -9.30 22.96 3.88
N MET A 41 -8.22 22.55 4.56
CA MET A 41 -7.32 23.48 5.25
C MET A 41 -6.59 24.42 4.27
N LEU A 42 -6.20 23.94 3.10
CA LEU A 42 -5.59 24.78 2.06
C LEU A 42 -6.59 25.77 1.48
N GLU A 43 -7.83 25.35 1.25
CA GLU A 43 -8.89 26.23 0.77
C GLU A 43 -9.19 27.32 1.82
N TYR A 44 -9.29 26.95 3.09
CA TYR A 44 -9.41 27.92 4.18
C TYR A 44 -8.23 28.89 4.22
N ALA A 45 -7.00 28.39 4.10
CA ALA A 45 -5.81 29.23 4.07
C ALA A 45 -5.82 30.19 2.87
N HIS A 46 -6.32 29.76 1.72
CA HIS A 46 -6.44 30.60 0.53
C HIS A 46 -7.45 31.73 0.70
N GLN A 47 -8.58 31.46 1.36
CA GLN A 47 -9.62 32.45 1.62
C GLN A 47 -9.32 33.35 2.83
N ARG A 48 -8.40 32.93 3.70
CA ARG A 48 -8.05 33.67 4.91
C ARG A 48 -7.28 34.95 4.57
N GLU A 49 -7.76 36.06 5.13
CA GLU A 49 -7.00 37.32 5.13
C GLU A 49 -5.90 37.26 6.19
N PHE A 50 -4.67 37.00 5.77
CA PHE A 50 -3.48 37.17 6.60
C PHE A 50 -3.12 38.65 6.71
N LYS A 51 -2.66 39.10 7.89
CA LYS A 51 -2.31 40.52 8.09
C LYS A 51 -1.12 40.95 7.26
N ASN A 52 -0.20 40.02 6.99
CA ASN A 52 0.99 40.23 6.18
C ASN A 52 1.55 38.89 5.68
N THR A 53 2.53 38.98 4.78
CA THR A 53 3.21 37.81 4.21
C THR A 53 3.91 36.95 5.26
N GLU A 54 4.43 37.55 6.34
CA GLU A 54 5.12 36.81 7.40
C GLU A 54 4.16 35.91 8.19
N GLU A 55 2.93 36.38 8.45
CA GLU A 55 1.88 35.57 9.07
C GLU A 55 1.44 34.40 8.16
N ALA A 56 1.33 34.65 6.85
CA ALA A 56 1.01 33.61 5.88
C ALA A 56 2.11 32.53 5.81
N LEU A 57 3.38 32.94 5.75
CA LEU A 57 4.53 32.02 5.78
C LEU A 57 4.57 31.24 7.09
N ALA A 58 4.38 31.90 8.23
CA ALA A 58 4.34 31.22 9.52
C ALA A 58 3.20 30.20 9.62
N TYR A 59 2.05 30.44 8.98
CA TYR A 59 0.96 29.46 8.91
C TYR A 59 1.35 28.25 8.05
N ILE A 60 1.99 28.47 6.90
CA ILE A 60 2.51 27.39 6.06
C ILE A 60 3.51 26.52 6.85
N ASP A 61 4.52 27.15 7.45
CA ASP A 61 5.62 26.45 8.10
C ASP A 61 5.21 25.72 9.38
N LYS A 62 4.27 26.28 10.14
CA LYS A 62 3.88 25.75 11.46
C LYS A 62 2.65 24.85 11.42
N ILE A 63 1.83 24.95 10.38
CA ILE A 63 0.55 24.23 10.32
C ILE A 63 0.46 23.36 9.07
N LEU A 64 0.60 23.93 7.87
CA LEU A 64 0.38 23.18 6.63
C LEU A 64 1.47 22.13 6.37
N LEU A 65 2.75 22.52 6.43
CA LEU A 65 3.85 21.59 6.20
C LEU A 65 3.90 20.44 7.22
N PRO A 66 3.79 20.69 8.55
CA PRO A 66 3.76 19.60 9.53
C PRO A 66 2.57 18.66 9.35
N ARG A 67 1.39 19.20 8.96
CA ARG A 67 0.21 18.36 8.71
C ARG A 67 0.42 17.46 7.49
N LEU A 68 0.93 18.01 6.38
CA LEU A 68 1.25 17.23 5.18
C LEU A 68 2.31 16.16 5.48
N GLN A 69 3.37 16.52 6.22
CA GLN A 69 4.40 15.56 6.61
C GLN A 69 3.80 14.41 7.43
N GLY A 70 2.91 14.71 8.40
CA GLY A 70 2.24 13.67 9.18
C GLY A 70 1.41 12.71 8.34
N ILE A 71 0.78 13.19 7.26
CA ILE A 71 0.04 12.35 6.31
C ILE A 71 1.00 11.45 5.52
N ILE A 72 2.12 11.99 5.06
CA ILE A 72 3.16 11.25 4.36
C ILE A 72 3.74 10.15 5.26
N ASP A 73 4.10 10.49 6.50
CA ASP A 73 4.67 9.54 7.46
C ASP A 73 3.67 8.41 7.80
N ALA A 74 2.38 8.75 7.94
CA ALA A 74 1.32 7.78 8.17
C ALA A 74 1.11 6.85 6.97
N LEU A 75 1.16 7.38 5.74
CA LEU A 75 1.12 6.58 4.51
C LEU A 75 2.31 5.64 4.42
N GLU A 76 3.53 6.14 4.62
CA GLU A 76 4.74 5.34 4.53
C GLU A 76 4.73 4.20 5.56
N SER A 77 4.48 4.53 6.83
CA SER A 77 4.44 3.54 7.91
C SER A 77 3.28 2.54 7.76
N GLY A 78 2.10 2.99 7.33
CA GLY A 78 0.90 2.16 7.19
C GLY A 78 0.93 1.23 5.97
N THR A 79 1.66 1.58 4.90
CA THR A 79 1.63 0.82 3.64
C THR A 79 2.87 -0.06 3.40
N THR A 80 4.01 0.26 4.02
CA THR A 80 5.28 -0.45 3.77
C THR A 80 5.20 -1.95 4.02
N ASP A 81 4.72 -2.35 5.20
CA ASP A 81 4.66 -3.76 5.59
C ASP A 81 3.60 -4.54 4.81
N PRO A 82 2.36 -4.03 4.63
CA PRO A 82 1.38 -4.66 3.76
C PRO A 82 1.88 -4.85 2.32
N ILE A 83 2.53 -3.85 1.72
CA ILE A 83 3.12 -3.97 0.38
C ILE A 83 4.20 -5.06 0.36
N ARG A 84 5.09 -5.09 1.36
CA ARG A 84 6.14 -6.12 1.46
C ARG A 84 5.53 -7.54 1.52
N ARG A 85 4.45 -7.73 2.28
CA ARG A 85 3.73 -9.01 2.35
C ARG A 85 3.13 -9.41 1.00
N LEU A 86 2.55 -8.46 0.26
CA LEU A 86 2.02 -8.72 -1.07
C LEU A 86 3.13 -9.08 -2.08
N MET A 87 4.29 -8.42 -2.01
CA MET A 87 5.44 -8.79 -2.83
C MET A 87 5.91 -10.23 -2.54
N ALA A 88 5.94 -10.63 -1.27
CA ALA A 88 6.26 -12.00 -0.87
C ALA A 88 5.19 -13.01 -1.36
N ALA A 89 3.91 -12.64 -1.33
CA ALA A 89 2.83 -13.45 -1.89
C ALA A 89 3.04 -13.70 -3.39
N THR A 90 3.42 -12.67 -4.15
CA THR A 90 3.75 -12.80 -5.58
C THR A 90 4.92 -13.75 -5.81
N GLU A 91 6.00 -13.61 -5.04
CA GLU A 91 7.16 -14.51 -5.14
C GLU A 91 6.80 -15.97 -4.82
N HIS A 92 6.02 -16.19 -3.76
CA HIS A 92 5.54 -17.51 -3.38
C HIS A 92 4.61 -18.11 -4.44
N THR A 93 3.75 -17.29 -5.05
CA THR A 93 2.87 -17.70 -6.14
C THR A 93 3.68 -18.10 -7.38
N GLN A 94 4.70 -17.32 -7.75
CA GLN A 94 5.58 -17.64 -8.88
C GLN A 94 6.30 -18.98 -8.67
N ARG A 95 6.83 -19.21 -7.45
CA ARG A 95 7.48 -20.48 -7.11
C ARG A 95 6.51 -21.65 -7.15
N LEU A 96 5.29 -21.48 -6.63
CA LEU A 96 4.26 -22.51 -6.69
C LEU A 96 3.90 -22.85 -8.14
N LEU A 97 3.76 -21.84 -9.01
CA LEU A 97 3.49 -22.03 -10.43
C LEU A 97 4.58 -22.85 -11.11
N THR A 98 5.86 -22.48 -10.95
CA THR A 98 6.99 -23.25 -11.50
C THR A 98 7.02 -24.69 -10.99
N ASN A 99 6.69 -24.90 -9.71
CA ASN A 99 6.63 -26.23 -9.13
C ASN A 99 5.47 -27.07 -9.70
N LEU A 100 4.33 -26.45 -9.98
CA LEU A 100 3.19 -27.10 -10.63
C LEU A 100 3.51 -27.45 -12.09
N GLU A 101 4.14 -26.55 -12.84
CA GLU A 101 4.60 -26.79 -14.22
C GLU A 101 5.55 -28.00 -14.31
N LEU A 102 6.49 -28.11 -13.37
CA LEU A 102 7.39 -29.26 -13.28
C LEU A 102 6.66 -30.58 -12.98
N VAL A 103 5.47 -30.52 -12.37
CA VAL A 103 4.64 -31.70 -12.06
C VAL A 103 3.70 -32.04 -13.22
N THR A 104 3.17 -31.04 -13.93
CA THR A 104 2.25 -31.23 -15.07
C THR A 104 2.98 -31.50 -16.39
N GLY A 105 4.26 -31.12 -16.50
CA GLY A 105 5.05 -31.28 -17.72
C GLY A 105 4.70 -30.30 -18.83
N GLU A 106 3.80 -29.35 -18.58
CA GLU A 106 3.42 -28.27 -19.49
C GLU A 106 4.18 -26.99 -19.09
N SER A 107 4.91 -26.41 -20.04
CA SER A 107 5.61 -25.14 -19.84
C SER A 107 4.60 -24.00 -19.96
N ALA A 108 4.73 -22.94 -19.14
CA ALA A 108 3.84 -21.77 -19.14
C ALA A 108 3.64 -21.09 -20.51
N ASP A 109 4.53 -21.35 -21.49
CA ASP A 109 4.44 -20.84 -22.86
C ASP A 109 3.28 -21.43 -23.69
N ASP A 110 2.66 -22.54 -23.26
CA ASP A 110 1.56 -23.20 -24.01
C ASP A 110 0.14 -22.82 -23.50
N ILE A 111 0.02 -22.00 -22.45
CA ILE A 111 -1.28 -21.64 -21.81
C ILE A 111 -1.61 -20.14 -21.97
N ALA A 112 -1.05 -19.47 -22.97
CA ALA A 112 -1.51 -18.15 -23.40
C ALA A 112 -2.30 -18.27 -24.72
N PRO A 113 -3.61 -17.94 -24.76
CA PRO A 113 -4.26 -17.56 -26.01
C PRO A 113 -3.82 -16.16 -26.47
#